data_AF-A0A833G542-F1
#
_entry.id   AF-A0A833G542-F1
#
_cell.length_a   1.000
_cell.length_b   1.000
_cell.length_c   1.000
_cell.angle_alpha   90.00
_cell.angle_beta   90.00
_cell.angle_gamma   90.00
#
_symmetry.space_group_name_H-M   'P 1'
#
loop_
_entity.id
_entity.type
_entity.pdbx_description
1 polymer ?
#
loop_
_entity_poly.entity_id
_entity_poly.type
_entity_poly.pdbx_seq_one_letter_code
_entity_poly.pdbx_strand_id
1 'polypeptide(L)'
;MPGFDAATRELMRRLGADVVRTDAASLDAAAYDSSKIPFRPEAVVKPRREEQIGVVLALANRHRVPVTVRGRGTTLTGAAAPRRGGWVIDMLRLNRIRIDAEAGMAHVQAGAKIAPIQAAAEAAGWFYPPDPSSKAYCTIGGNVACNAGGMHGGKYGVTRDFIIALRGFLPTGEYVEWGTATKKFAAGFNLRDLWIGSEGMLGVVTGAVLKLIPRPAARWTHLTAFKDETAALAAGLELFRARVQPAICEFLDRDSVHCAESATGRPV
;
A
#
# COMPACT_ATOMS: atom_id res chain seq x y z
N MET A 1 -16.77 22.92 13.61
CA MET A 1 -17.67 22.05 12.81
C MET A 1 -18.54 21.27 13.78
N PRO A 2 -19.84 21.04 13.50
CA PRO A 2 -20.63 20.15 14.34
C PRO A 2 -19.95 18.78 14.42
N GLY A 3 -19.77 18.26 15.63
CA GLY A 3 -19.12 16.96 15.85
C GLY A 3 -19.97 15.80 15.34
N PHE A 4 -19.34 14.67 15.03
CA PHE A 4 -20.01 13.47 14.50
C PHE A 4 -20.54 12.53 15.60
N ASP A 5 -20.73 13.00 16.83
CA ASP A 5 -21.02 12.19 18.02
C ASP A 5 -22.24 11.27 17.88
N ALA A 6 -23.34 11.78 17.32
CA ALA A 6 -24.56 11.00 17.13
C ALA A 6 -24.33 9.84 16.14
N ALA A 7 -23.62 10.12 15.04
CA ALA A 7 -23.25 9.12 14.05
C ALA A 7 -22.27 8.09 14.65
N THR A 8 -21.27 8.55 15.42
CA THR A 8 -20.28 7.69 16.09
C THR A 8 -20.95 6.76 17.11
N ARG A 9 -21.90 7.26 17.92
CA ARG A 9 -22.70 6.41 18.82
C ARG A 9 -23.50 5.36 18.07
N GLU A 10 -24.09 5.72 16.92
CA GLU A 10 -24.79 4.74 16.09
C GLU A 10 -23.83 3.68 15.52
N LEU A 11 -22.68 4.10 15.00
CA LEU A 11 -21.64 3.20 14.49
C LEU A 11 -21.20 2.20 15.57
N MET A 12 -20.97 2.67 16.80
CA MET A 12 -20.63 1.83 17.95
C MET A 12 -21.75 0.84 18.29
N ARG A 13 -23.03 1.25 18.27
CA ARG A 13 -24.16 0.33 18.50
C ARG A 13 -24.26 -0.76 17.41
N ARG A 14 -23.90 -0.43 16.16
CA ARG A 14 -23.99 -1.37 15.03
C ARG A 14 -22.85 -2.38 14.99
N LEU A 15 -21.62 -1.95 15.28
CA LEU A 15 -20.41 -2.77 15.08
C LEU A 15 -19.72 -3.22 16.37
N GLY A 16 -20.10 -2.62 17.51
CA GLY A 16 -19.53 -2.93 18.82
C GLY A 16 -18.15 -2.29 19.07
N ALA A 17 -17.77 -2.26 20.35
CA ALA A 17 -16.50 -1.67 20.80
C ALA A 17 -15.25 -2.44 20.36
N ASP A 18 -15.40 -3.72 19.98
CA ASP A 18 -14.31 -4.53 19.44
C ASP A 18 -13.85 -4.07 18.06
N VAL A 19 -14.75 -3.43 17.32
CA VAL A 19 -14.54 -2.93 15.95
C VAL A 19 -14.35 -1.42 15.95
N VAL A 20 -15.07 -0.68 16.80
CA VAL A 20 -15.06 0.79 16.82
C VAL A 20 -14.41 1.29 18.10
N ARG A 21 -13.35 2.09 17.96
CA ARG A 21 -12.54 2.62 19.06
C ARG A 21 -12.62 4.14 19.11
N THR A 22 -12.86 4.67 20.31
CA THR A 22 -12.96 6.11 20.60
C THR A 22 -12.05 6.54 21.75
N ASP A 23 -11.24 5.63 22.32
CA ASP A 23 -10.24 5.96 23.33
C ASP A 23 -9.12 6.83 22.75
N ALA A 24 -8.58 7.72 23.58
CA ALA A 24 -7.56 8.69 23.18
C ALA A 24 -6.36 8.03 22.47
N ALA A 25 -5.84 6.93 23.02
CA ALA A 25 -4.69 6.23 22.43
C ALA A 25 -4.95 5.77 20.99
N SER A 26 -6.15 5.23 20.71
CA SER A 26 -6.51 4.83 19.35
C SER A 26 -6.67 6.03 18.41
N LEU A 27 -7.30 7.11 18.86
CA LEU A 27 -7.52 8.32 18.05
C LEU A 27 -6.18 9.01 17.72
N ASP A 28 -5.30 9.14 18.70
CA ASP A 28 -4.00 9.80 18.55
C ASP A 28 -3.07 9.00 17.61
N ALA A 29 -3.08 7.67 17.69
CA ALA A 29 -2.32 6.80 16.79
C ALA A 29 -2.81 6.85 15.32
N ALA A 30 -4.07 7.24 15.10
CA ALA A 30 -4.68 7.37 13.79
C ALA A 30 -4.60 8.81 13.23
N ALA A 31 -4.11 9.77 14.01
CA ALA A 31 -4.22 11.19 13.68
C ALA A 31 -3.27 11.68 12.57
N TYR A 32 -2.17 10.98 12.32
CA TYR A 32 -1.15 11.41 11.36
C TYR A 32 -0.59 10.23 10.57
N ASP A 33 -0.10 10.49 9.37
CA ASP A 33 0.79 9.57 8.66
C ASP A 33 2.24 10.07 8.74
N SER A 34 3.13 9.57 7.87
CA SER A 34 4.55 9.91 7.94
C SER A 34 4.86 11.35 7.52
N SER A 35 3.87 12.14 7.06
CA SER A 35 3.97 13.61 6.95
C SER A 35 4.04 14.30 8.31
N LYS A 36 3.68 13.61 9.40
CA LYS A 36 3.72 14.07 10.80
C LYS A 36 2.81 15.28 11.10
N ILE A 37 1.79 15.53 10.27
CA ILE A 37 0.77 16.56 10.52
C ILE A 37 -0.46 15.91 11.15
N PRO A 38 -0.80 16.21 12.42
CA PRO A 38 -1.89 15.54 13.13
C PRO A 38 -3.26 16.18 12.88
N PHE A 39 -4.25 15.32 12.63
CA PHE A 39 -5.68 15.65 12.61
C PHE A 39 -6.42 14.54 13.37
N ARG A 40 -7.12 14.87 14.45
CA ARG A 40 -7.73 13.84 15.30
C ARG A 40 -9.09 13.40 14.74
N PRO A 41 -9.34 12.09 14.54
CA PRO A 41 -10.65 11.58 14.16
C PRO A 41 -11.57 11.39 15.38
N GLU A 42 -12.86 11.21 15.15
CA GLU A 42 -13.87 10.89 16.16
C GLU A 42 -13.96 9.38 16.45
N ALA A 43 -13.56 8.53 15.50
CA ALA A 43 -13.50 7.09 15.71
C ALA A 43 -12.46 6.41 14.82
N VAL A 44 -11.93 5.29 15.31
CA VAL A 44 -11.11 4.35 14.53
C VAL A 44 -11.84 3.03 14.42
N VAL A 45 -12.09 2.59 13.19
CA VAL A 45 -12.75 1.34 12.86
C VAL A 45 -11.71 0.31 12.46
N LYS A 46 -11.68 -0.82 13.17
CA LYS A 46 -10.75 -1.94 12.99
C LYS A 46 -11.52 -3.19 12.51
N PRO A 47 -11.98 -3.22 11.24
CA PRO A 47 -12.81 -4.30 10.71
C PRO A 47 -12.09 -5.65 10.82
N ARG A 48 -12.85 -6.68 11.18
CA ARG A 48 -12.42 -8.09 11.21
C ARG A 48 -12.95 -8.88 10.02
N ARG A 49 -13.99 -8.34 9.37
CA ARG A 49 -14.60 -8.89 8.16
C ARG A 49 -14.87 -7.75 7.18
N GLU A 50 -14.87 -8.07 5.89
CA GLU A 50 -14.95 -7.07 4.82
C GLU A 50 -16.31 -6.35 4.83
N GLU A 51 -17.40 -7.06 5.17
CA GLU A 51 -18.77 -6.55 5.18
C GLU A 51 -18.98 -5.41 6.19
N GLN A 52 -18.15 -5.36 7.24
CA GLN A 52 -18.18 -4.28 8.22
C GLN A 52 -17.82 -2.93 7.60
N ILE A 53 -17.01 -2.92 6.53
CA ILE A 53 -16.64 -1.71 5.80
C ILE A 53 -17.85 -1.15 5.06
N GLY A 54 -18.66 -2.00 4.42
CA GLY A 54 -19.91 -1.58 3.79
C GLY A 54 -20.86 -0.89 4.77
N VAL A 55 -20.99 -1.43 5.99
CA VAL A 55 -21.78 -0.81 7.07
C VAL A 55 -21.24 0.57 7.46
N VAL A 56 -19.92 0.70 7.61
CA VAL A 56 -19.27 1.99 7.93
C VAL A 56 -19.56 3.02 6.85
N LEU A 57 -19.34 2.67 5.58
CA LEU A 57 -19.49 3.58 4.46
C LEU A 57 -20.95 4.00 4.26
N ALA A 58 -21.90 3.07 4.37
CA ALA A 58 -23.32 3.39 4.30
C ALA A 58 -23.76 4.37 5.41
N LEU A 59 -23.29 4.17 6.65
CA LEU A 59 -23.54 5.09 7.75
C LEU A 59 -22.87 6.45 7.55
N ALA A 60 -21.61 6.46 7.10
CA ALA A 60 -20.85 7.66 6.83
C ALA A 60 -21.52 8.49 5.73
N ASN A 61 -21.98 7.85 4.66
CA ASN A 61 -22.68 8.51 3.56
C ASN A 61 -24.00 9.16 4.04
N ARG A 62 -24.78 8.43 4.85
CA ARG A 62 -26.05 8.95 5.40
C ARG A 62 -25.86 10.15 6.32
N HIS A 63 -24.85 10.10 7.18
CA HIS A 63 -24.55 11.14 8.17
C HIS A 63 -23.54 12.19 7.68
N ARG A 64 -23.08 12.07 6.42
CA ARG A 64 -22.02 12.90 5.81
C ARG A 64 -20.74 12.97 6.65
N VAL A 65 -20.35 11.84 7.25
CA VAL A 65 -19.10 11.71 8.01
C VAL A 65 -17.95 11.48 7.04
N PRO A 66 -16.87 12.28 7.06
CA PRO A 66 -15.66 11.98 6.30
C PRO A 66 -15.06 10.64 6.72
N VAL A 67 -14.52 9.88 5.76
CA VAL A 67 -13.85 8.61 6.02
C VAL A 67 -12.45 8.64 5.43
N THR A 68 -11.47 8.25 6.23
CA THR A 68 -10.08 8.07 5.79
C THR A 68 -9.70 6.59 5.93
N VAL A 69 -9.24 5.98 4.85
CA VAL A 69 -8.75 4.60 4.87
C VAL A 69 -7.27 4.60 5.21
N ARG A 70 -6.85 3.70 6.08
CA ARG A 70 -5.49 3.65 6.59
C ARG A 70 -4.97 2.21 6.65
N GLY A 71 -3.79 2.01 6.05
CA GLY A 71 -2.92 0.87 6.31
C GLY A 71 -2.04 1.13 7.53
N ARG A 72 -0.72 1.19 7.34
CA ARG A 72 0.23 1.60 8.40
C ARG A 72 0.53 3.10 8.50
N GLY A 73 -0.03 3.92 7.62
CA GLY A 73 0.23 5.37 7.63
C GLY A 73 1.67 5.73 7.24
N THR A 74 2.30 4.94 6.38
CA THR A 74 3.68 5.16 5.91
C THR A 74 3.78 6.15 4.75
N THR A 75 2.66 6.67 4.25
CA THR A 75 2.66 7.71 3.19
C THR A 75 3.19 9.03 3.73
N LEU A 76 3.82 9.80 2.84
CA LEU A 76 4.43 11.10 3.12
C LEU A 76 3.59 12.28 2.60
N THR A 77 2.44 12.01 1.96
CA THR A 77 1.61 13.02 1.28
C THR A 77 0.45 13.55 2.12
N GLY A 78 0.21 13.01 3.32
CA GLY A 78 -0.99 13.31 4.10
C GLY A 78 -2.23 12.49 3.71
N ALA A 79 -2.11 11.58 2.72
CA ALA A 79 -3.21 10.78 2.19
C ALA A 79 -3.90 9.87 3.22
N ALA A 80 -3.20 9.52 4.31
CA ALA A 80 -3.74 8.68 5.36
C ALA A 80 -3.97 9.44 6.68
N ALA A 81 -3.98 10.78 6.62
CA ALA A 81 -4.29 11.66 7.73
C ALA A 81 -5.74 12.18 7.62
N PRO A 82 -6.57 12.07 8.68
CA PRO A 82 -7.99 12.43 8.62
C PRO A 82 -8.18 13.95 8.76
N ARG A 83 -7.77 14.72 7.75
CA ARG A 83 -7.76 16.19 7.75
C ARG A 83 -9.10 16.84 8.12
N ARG A 84 -10.22 16.17 7.84
CA ARG A 84 -11.58 16.65 8.13
C ARG A 84 -12.19 16.00 9.39
N GLY A 85 -11.38 15.35 10.21
CA GLY A 85 -11.87 14.45 11.26
C GLY A 85 -12.60 13.26 10.63
N GLY A 86 -13.74 12.92 11.20
CA GLY A 86 -14.58 11.79 10.84
C GLY A 86 -14.05 10.46 11.36
N TRP A 87 -14.14 9.44 10.53
CA TRP A 87 -13.77 8.08 10.89
C TRP A 87 -12.56 7.59 10.12
N VAL A 88 -11.64 6.92 10.82
CA VAL A 88 -10.52 6.22 10.18
C VAL A 88 -10.82 4.73 10.10
N ILE A 89 -10.72 4.13 8.92
CA ILE A 89 -10.78 2.67 8.75
C ILE A 89 -9.35 2.12 8.74
N ASP A 90 -8.97 1.42 9.80
CA ASP A 90 -7.69 0.73 9.97
C ASP A 90 -7.78 -0.69 9.42
N MET A 91 -7.12 -0.93 8.29
CA MET A 91 -7.20 -2.18 7.54
C MET A 91 -6.36 -3.32 8.12
N LEU A 92 -5.56 -3.09 9.18
CA LEU A 92 -4.49 -4.02 9.60
C LEU A 92 -4.97 -5.40 10.07
N ARG A 93 -6.24 -5.52 10.44
CA ARG A 93 -6.85 -6.81 10.83
C ARG A 93 -7.32 -7.65 9.64
N LEU A 94 -7.47 -7.06 8.46
CA LEU A 94 -7.77 -7.76 7.21
C LEU A 94 -6.46 -8.09 6.50
N ASN A 95 -5.76 -9.13 6.96
CA ASN A 95 -4.36 -9.40 6.57
C ASN A 95 -4.10 -10.85 6.09
N ARG A 96 -5.13 -11.61 5.72
CA ARG A 96 -4.96 -12.96 5.18
C ARG A 96 -4.20 -12.95 3.86
N ILE A 97 -3.36 -13.98 3.67
CA ILE A 97 -2.55 -14.22 2.48
C ILE A 97 -2.76 -15.68 2.08
N ARG A 98 -3.05 -15.92 0.80
CA ARG A 98 -3.09 -17.27 0.20
C ARG A 98 -2.30 -17.24 -1.10
N ILE A 99 -1.32 -18.13 -1.24
CA ILE A 99 -0.55 -18.29 -2.47
C ILE A 99 -1.19 -19.39 -3.32
N ASP A 100 -1.42 -19.08 -4.59
CA ASP A 100 -1.80 -20.02 -5.62
C ASP A 100 -0.56 -20.30 -6.48
N ALA A 101 0.17 -21.34 -6.10
CA ALA A 101 1.47 -21.65 -6.68
C ALA A 101 1.35 -22.17 -8.13
N GLU A 102 0.23 -22.79 -8.49
CA GLU A 102 -0.04 -23.27 -9.84
C GLU A 102 -0.35 -22.09 -10.78
N ALA A 103 -1.16 -21.15 -10.33
CA ALA A 103 -1.50 -19.97 -11.11
C ALA A 103 -0.38 -18.92 -11.14
N GLY A 104 0.54 -18.94 -10.16
CA GLY A 104 1.53 -17.88 -9.95
C GLY A 104 0.86 -16.59 -9.46
N MET A 105 -0.05 -16.70 -8.49
CA MET A 105 -0.84 -15.59 -7.96
C MET A 105 -0.84 -15.57 -6.43
N ALA A 106 -1.03 -14.39 -5.84
CA ALA A 106 -1.29 -14.25 -4.41
C ALA A 106 -2.64 -13.56 -4.16
N HIS A 107 -3.51 -14.21 -3.40
CA HIS A 107 -4.77 -13.63 -2.94
C HIS A 107 -4.54 -13.04 -1.55
N VAL A 108 -4.69 -11.72 -1.43
CA VAL A 108 -4.31 -10.99 -0.22
C VAL A 108 -5.42 -10.04 0.21
N GLN A 109 -5.56 -9.87 1.52
CA GLN A 109 -6.38 -8.78 2.07
C GLN A 109 -5.55 -7.50 2.18
N ALA A 110 -6.20 -6.34 2.11
CA ALA A 110 -5.58 -5.03 2.00
C ALA A 110 -4.63 -4.66 3.16
N GLY A 111 -4.85 -5.22 4.36
CA GLY A 111 -3.99 -5.05 5.53
C GLY A 111 -2.77 -5.97 5.56
N ALA A 112 -2.63 -6.90 4.61
CA ALA A 112 -1.45 -7.77 4.53
C ALA A 112 -0.21 -6.93 4.22
N LYS A 113 0.86 -7.14 5.01
CA LYS A 113 2.14 -6.46 4.83
C LYS A 113 2.91 -7.03 3.64
N ILE A 114 3.70 -6.20 2.97
CA ILE A 114 4.48 -6.62 1.80
C ILE A 114 5.52 -7.69 2.14
N ALA A 115 6.29 -7.52 3.22
CA ALA A 115 7.30 -8.51 3.60
C ALA A 115 6.74 -9.94 3.83
N PRO A 116 5.63 -10.15 4.57
CA PRO A 116 4.95 -11.45 4.64
C PRO A 116 4.43 -11.98 3.31
N ILE A 117 3.89 -11.13 2.43
CA ILE A 117 3.45 -11.55 1.08
C ILE A 117 4.65 -12.11 0.30
N GLN A 118 5.75 -11.36 0.30
CA GLN A 118 6.99 -11.75 -0.37
C GLN A 118 7.53 -13.08 0.19
N ALA A 119 7.60 -13.21 1.52
CA ALA A 119 8.09 -14.44 2.15
C ALA A 119 7.23 -15.67 1.78
N ALA A 120 5.90 -15.51 1.76
CA ALA A 120 4.99 -16.57 1.36
C ALA A 120 5.15 -16.93 -0.14
N ALA A 121 5.34 -15.95 -1.01
CA ALA A 121 5.62 -16.18 -2.42
C ALA A 121 6.96 -16.91 -2.63
N GLU A 122 8.03 -16.47 -1.97
CA GLU A 122 9.36 -17.08 -2.07
C GLU A 122 9.39 -18.53 -1.58
N ALA A 123 8.65 -18.84 -0.50
CA ALA A 123 8.48 -20.20 0.00
C ALA A 123 7.82 -21.13 -1.03
N ALA A 124 7.04 -20.58 -1.96
CA ALA A 124 6.41 -21.30 -3.06
C ALA A 124 7.20 -21.19 -4.39
N GLY A 125 8.44 -20.69 -4.39
CA GLY A 125 9.27 -20.54 -5.60
C GLY A 125 8.97 -19.29 -6.43
N TRP A 126 8.15 -18.38 -5.90
CA TRP A 126 7.69 -17.17 -6.58
C TRP A 126 8.31 -15.90 -5.98
N PHE A 127 8.09 -14.77 -6.65
CA PHE A 127 8.61 -13.45 -6.28
C PHE A 127 7.57 -12.37 -6.59
N TYR A 128 7.35 -11.45 -5.64
CA TYR A 128 6.54 -10.25 -5.82
C TYR A 128 7.46 -9.02 -5.92
N PRO A 129 7.69 -8.47 -7.12
CA PRO A 129 8.74 -7.47 -7.34
C PRO A 129 8.58 -6.11 -6.64
N PRO A 130 7.37 -5.50 -6.56
CA PRO A 130 7.24 -4.17 -5.98
C PRO A 130 7.76 -4.10 -4.53
N ASP A 131 8.76 -3.25 -4.31
CA ASP A 131 9.53 -3.20 -3.08
C ASP A 131 9.70 -1.78 -2.53
N PRO A 132 8.61 -1.10 -2.14
CA PRO A 132 8.73 0.24 -1.55
C PRO A 132 9.71 0.23 -0.37
N SER A 133 10.38 1.36 -0.12
CA SER A 133 11.35 1.49 0.99
C SER A 133 10.75 1.08 2.34
N SER A 134 9.43 1.23 2.51
CA SER A 134 8.66 0.84 3.68
C SER A 134 8.16 -0.62 3.68
N LYS A 135 8.63 -1.51 2.79
CA LYS A 135 8.13 -2.89 2.61
C LYS A 135 8.05 -3.75 3.88
N ALA A 136 8.89 -3.49 4.87
CA ALA A 136 8.84 -4.16 6.17
C ALA A 136 7.54 -3.83 6.97
N TYR A 137 6.88 -2.73 6.63
CA TYR A 137 5.79 -2.15 7.42
C TYR A 137 4.54 -1.85 6.59
N CYS A 138 4.68 -1.41 5.33
CA CYS A 138 3.55 -1.03 4.50
C CYS A 138 2.67 -2.23 4.13
N THR A 139 1.42 -1.93 3.80
CA THR A 139 0.37 -2.91 3.49
C THR A 139 0.02 -2.86 2.02
N ILE A 140 -0.41 -3.97 1.43
CA ILE A 140 -0.78 -4.03 0.02
C ILE A 140 -1.90 -3.05 -0.36
N GLY A 141 -2.88 -2.81 0.51
CA GLY A 141 -3.93 -1.82 0.27
C GLY A 141 -3.39 -0.39 0.17
N GLY A 142 -2.40 -0.06 1.01
CA GLY A 142 -1.69 1.23 0.94
C GLY A 142 -0.85 1.34 -0.33
N ASN A 143 -0.15 0.26 -0.72
CA ASN A 143 0.58 0.22 -1.98
C ASN A 143 -0.35 0.39 -3.19
N VAL A 144 -1.53 -0.24 -3.18
CA VAL A 144 -2.55 -0.07 -4.23
C VAL A 144 -3.04 1.38 -4.25
N ALA A 145 -3.41 1.94 -3.10
CA ALA A 145 -3.90 3.31 -3.00
C ALA A 145 -2.89 4.34 -3.51
N CYS A 146 -1.60 4.15 -3.27
CA CYS A 146 -0.54 5.07 -3.68
C CYS A 146 0.18 4.67 -4.97
N ASN A 147 -0.26 3.58 -5.64
CA ASN A 147 0.47 2.95 -6.75
C ASN A 147 1.99 2.81 -6.46
N ALA A 148 2.33 2.27 -5.29
CA ALA A 148 3.70 2.30 -4.78
C ALA A 148 4.68 1.61 -5.74
N GLY A 149 5.80 2.27 -5.99
CA GLY A 149 6.95 1.69 -6.66
C GLY A 149 7.97 1.11 -5.68
N GLY A 150 9.24 1.24 -6.02
CA GLY A 150 10.38 0.74 -5.26
C GLY A 150 11.63 0.75 -6.13
N MET A 151 12.75 0.31 -5.57
CA MET A 151 14.03 0.23 -6.28
C MET A 151 13.96 -0.74 -7.47
N HIS A 152 13.10 -1.76 -7.39
CA HIS A 152 12.83 -2.70 -8.47
C HIS A 152 11.97 -2.12 -9.62
N GLY A 153 11.43 -0.91 -9.46
CA GLY A 153 10.47 -0.32 -10.39
C GLY A 153 10.99 -0.18 -11.82
N GLY A 154 12.27 0.15 -11.98
CA GLY A 154 12.89 0.33 -13.30
C GLY A 154 12.93 -0.95 -14.15
N LYS A 155 12.99 -2.13 -13.52
CA LYS A 155 12.98 -3.42 -14.22
C LYS A 155 11.60 -4.04 -14.32
N TYR A 156 10.84 -4.00 -13.23
CA TYR A 156 9.64 -4.82 -13.10
C TYR A 156 8.34 -4.02 -13.21
N GLY A 157 8.38 -2.70 -13.05
CA GLY A 157 7.20 -1.86 -12.88
C GLY A 157 6.82 -1.67 -11.40
N VAL A 158 5.68 -1.01 -11.20
CA VAL A 158 5.16 -0.61 -9.88
C VAL A 158 3.98 -1.47 -9.46
N THR A 159 3.35 -1.17 -8.32
CA THR A 159 2.23 -1.96 -7.78
C THR A 159 1.16 -2.26 -8.83
N ARG A 160 0.77 -1.27 -9.65
CA ARG A 160 -0.21 -1.43 -10.75
C ARG A 160 0.09 -2.62 -11.67
N ASP A 161 1.34 -2.79 -12.07
CA ASP A 161 1.76 -3.83 -13.01
C ASP A 161 1.61 -5.26 -12.46
N PHE A 162 1.39 -5.36 -11.15
CA PHE A 162 1.23 -6.61 -10.42
C PHE A 162 -0.17 -6.81 -9.84
N ILE A 163 -1.14 -5.92 -10.07
CA ILE A 163 -2.52 -6.15 -9.64
C ILE A 163 -3.31 -6.81 -10.79
N ILE A 164 -3.81 -8.02 -10.55
CA ILE A 164 -4.70 -8.74 -11.47
C ILE A 164 -6.15 -8.34 -11.24
N ALA A 165 -6.58 -8.31 -9.97
CA ALA A 165 -7.94 -7.94 -9.60
C ALA A 165 -7.95 -7.25 -8.24
N LEU A 166 -8.98 -6.43 -8.02
CA LEU A 166 -9.27 -5.80 -6.74
C LEU A 166 -10.69 -6.14 -6.31
N ARG A 167 -10.92 -6.16 -4.99
CA ARG A 167 -12.26 -6.13 -4.41
C ARG A 167 -12.32 -5.09 -3.30
N GLY A 168 -13.52 -4.59 -3.05
CA GLY A 168 -13.71 -3.53 -2.06
C GLY A 168 -15.12 -3.00 -1.99
N PHE A 169 -15.25 -1.76 -1.55
CA PHE A 169 -16.53 -1.08 -1.39
C PHE A 169 -16.51 0.33 -1.97
N LEU A 170 -17.58 0.71 -2.67
CA LEU A 170 -17.83 2.08 -3.06
C LEU A 170 -18.18 2.95 -1.84
N PRO A 171 -18.06 4.29 -1.92
CA PRO A 171 -18.46 5.19 -0.82
C PRO A 171 -19.92 5.04 -0.38
N THR A 172 -20.79 4.48 -1.23
CA THR A 172 -22.19 4.13 -0.92
C THR A 172 -22.31 2.94 0.02
N GLY A 173 -21.25 2.16 0.21
CA GLY A 173 -21.24 0.90 0.97
C GLY A 173 -21.52 -0.34 0.11
N GLU A 174 -21.67 -0.19 -1.21
CA GLU A 174 -21.85 -1.32 -2.14
C GLU A 174 -20.54 -2.06 -2.38
N TYR A 175 -20.60 -3.40 -2.38
CA TYR A 175 -19.45 -4.26 -2.68
C TYR A 175 -19.16 -4.29 -4.18
N VAL A 176 -17.89 -4.27 -4.54
CA VAL A 176 -17.44 -4.30 -5.94
C VAL A 176 -16.22 -5.18 -6.13
N GLU A 177 -16.13 -5.77 -7.33
CA GLU A 177 -14.97 -6.51 -7.81
C GLU A 177 -14.54 -5.95 -9.17
N TRP A 178 -13.24 -5.68 -9.30
CA TRP A 178 -12.65 -5.12 -10.50
C TRP A 178 -11.65 -6.10 -11.09
N GLY A 179 -11.98 -6.64 -12.26
CA GLY A 179 -11.21 -7.71 -12.90
C GLY A 179 -11.58 -9.08 -12.35
N THR A 180 -10.79 -10.08 -12.73
CA THR A 180 -10.96 -11.47 -12.29
C THR A 180 -9.59 -12.15 -12.18
N ALA A 181 -9.47 -13.20 -11.36
CA ALA A 181 -8.23 -13.92 -11.09
C ALA A 181 -7.77 -14.77 -12.29
N THR A 182 -7.51 -14.12 -13.42
CA THR A 182 -7.07 -14.72 -14.67
C THR A 182 -5.89 -13.94 -15.23
N LYS A 183 -4.98 -14.63 -15.91
CA LYS A 183 -3.77 -13.98 -16.48
C LYS A 183 -4.11 -12.99 -17.59
N LYS A 184 -5.25 -13.17 -18.27
CA LYS A 184 -5.75 -12.30 -19.32
C LYS A 184 -7.21 -11.99 -19.08
N PHE A 185 -7.51 -10.72 -18.85
CA PHE A 185 -8.86 -10.19 -18.74
C PHE A 185 -9.01 -9.01 -19.71
N ALA A 186 -9.85 -9.18 -20.72
CA ALA A 186 -10.07 -8.19 -21.78
C ALA A 186 -11.57 -7.91 -22.01
N ALA A 187 -12.39 -8.14 -20.98
CA ALA A 187 -13.84 -7.92 -21.03
C ALA A 187 -14.21 -6.67 -20.21
N GLY A 188 -14.84 -5.69 -20.86
CA GLY A 188 -15.31 -4.46 -20.20
C GLY A 188 -14.20 -3.45 -19.89
N PHE A 189 -14.52 -2.47 -19.05
CA PHE A 189 -13.59 -1.40 -18.67
C PHE A 189 -12.60 -1.84 -17.60
N ASN A 190 -11.38 -1.31 -17.68
CA ASN A 190 -10.33 -1.54 -16.69
C ASN A 190 -10.50 -0.61 -15.47
N LEU A 191 -11.60 -0.80 -14.72
CA LEU A 191 -11.93 0.01 -13.54
C LEU A 191 -10.96 -0.20 -12.37
N ARG A 192 -10.32 -1.37 -12.34
CA ARG A 192 -9.26 -1.70 -11.38
C ARG A 192 -8.16 -0.65 -11.40
N ASP A 193 -7.73 -0.27 -12.61
CA ASP A 193 -6.65 0.70 -12.78
C ASP A 193 -7.06 2.12 -12.42
N LEU A 194 -8.35 2.45 -12.45
CA LEU A 194 -8.83 3.72 -11.94
C LEU A 194 -8.69 3.81 -10.40
N TRP A 195 -8.84 2.68 -9.69
CA TRP A 195 -8.70 2.61 -8.22
C TRP A 195 -7.24 2.58 -7.75
N ILE A 196 -6.34 2.02 -8.54
CA ILE A 196 -4.90 2.01 -8.21
C ILE A 196 -4.36 3.43 -8.33
N GLY A 197 -3.71 3.94 -7.30
CA GLY A 197 -3.23 5.32 -7.24
C GLY A 197 -4.32 6.35 -6.89
N SER A 198 -5.54 5.93 -6.57
CA SER A 198 -6.63 6.86 -6.23
C SER A 198 -6.57 7.39 -4.80
N GLU A 199 -5.58 6.96 -4.00
CA GLU A 199 -5.40 7.34 -2.59
C GLU A 199 -6.65 7.10 -1.71
N GLY A 200 -7.46 6.09 -2.06
CA GLY A 200 -8.71 5.76 -1.34
C GLY A 200 -9.90 6.69 -1.64
N MET A 201 -9.75 7.63 -2.58
CA MET A 201 -10.78 8.62 -2.92
C MET A 201 -11.98 8.06 -3.70
N LEU A 202 -11.82 6.92 -4.36
CA LEU A 202 -12.87 6.28 -5.18
C LEU A 202 -13.61 5.15 -4.45
N GLY A 203 -13.06 4.69 -3.33
CA GLY A 203 -13.58 3.53 -2.59
C GLY A 203 -12.52 2.92 -1.68
N VAL A 204 -12.94 1.88 -0.96
CA VAL A 204 -12.11 1.17 0.01
C VAL A 204 -11.72 -0.18 -0.55
N VAL A 205 -10.44 -0.36 -0.89
CA VAL A 205 -9.90 -1.67 -1.30
C VAL A 205 -9.79 -2.59 -0.08
N THR A 206 -10.41 -3.77 -0.13
CA THR A 206 -10.36 -4.77 0.95
C THR A 206 -9.50 -5.97 0.62
N GLY A 207 -9.27 -6.25 -0.66
CA GLY A 207 -8.40 -7.33 -1.11
C GLY A 207 -7.93 -7.15 -2.55
N ALA A 208 -6.88 -7.89 -2.89
CA ALA A 208 -6.27 -7.90 -4.21
C ALA A 208 -5.85 -9.32 -4.61
N VAL A 209 -5.79 -9.55 -5.92
CA VAL A 209 -5.08 -10.68 -6.52
C VAL A 209 -3.83 -10.13 -7.17
N LEU A 210 -2.67 -10.62 -6.72
CA LEU A 210 -1.36 -10.18 -7.19
C LEU A 210 -0.81 -11.17 -8.21
N LYS A 211 -0.20 -10.65 -9.27
CA LYS A 211 0.68 -11.42 -10.14
C LYS A 211 1.98 -11.72 -9.41
N LEU A 212 2.47 -12.96 -9.50
CA LEU A 212 3.82 -13.34 -9.10
C LEU A 212 4.66 -13.68 -10.32
N ILE A 213 5.97 -13.56 -10.19
CA ILE A 213 6.93 -14.00 -11.21
C ILE A 213 7.90 -15.04 -10.62
N PRO A 214 8.56 -15.86 -11.43
CA PRO A 214 9.53 -16.83 -10.93
C PRO A 214 10.61 -16.14 -10.08
N ARG A 215 11.00 -16.78 -8.98
CA ARG A 215 12.08 -16.26 -8.14
C ARG A 215 13.38 -16.19 -8.93
N PRO A 216 14.09 -15.04 -8.94
CA PRO A 216 15.40 -14.94 -9.59
C PRO A 216 16.38 -15.99 -9.05
N ALA A 217 17.04 -16.73 -9.95
CA ALA A 217 17.95 -17.82 -9.57
C ALA A 217 19.23 -17.31 -8.85
N ALA A 218 19.64 -16.08 -9.15
CA ALA A 218 20.83 -15.46 -8.56
C ALA A 218 20.68 -13.93 -8.52
N ARG A 219 21.47 -13.29 -7.64
CA ARG A 219 21.56 -11.84 -7.50
C ARG A 219 23.01 -11.44 -7.27
N TRP A 220 23.45 -10.43 -8.00
CA TRP A 220 24.73 -9.75 -7.80
C TRP A 220 24.51 -8.26 -7.60
N THR A 221 25.32 -7.66 -6.74
CA THR A 221 25.32 -6.22 -6.48
C THR A 221 26.71 -5.68 -6.77
N HIS A 222 26.80 -4.56 -7.49
CA HIS A 222 28.04 -3.86 -7.78
C HIS A 222 27.91 -2.42 -7.30
N LEU A 223 28.92 -1.96 -6.58
CA LEU A 223 29.09 -0.57 -6.19
C LEU A 223 30.28 -0.02 -6.98
N THR A 224 30.12 1.13 -7.63
CA THR A 224 31.15 1.77 -8.43
C THR A 224 31.24 3.24 -8.07
N ALA A 225 32.45 3.73 -7.82
CA ALA A 225 32.71 5.14 -7.59
C ALA A 225 33.13 5.81 -8.90
N PHE A 226 32.69 7.05 -9.09
CA PHE A 226 33.01 7.87 -10.25
C PHE A 226 33.66 9.18 -9.80
N LYS A 227 34.39 9.81 -10.72
CA LYS A 227 35.07 11.10 -10.45
C LYS A 227 34.08 12.22 -10.12
N ASP A 228 32.94 12.24 -10.82
CA ASP A 228 31.89 13.25 -10.73
C ASP A 228 30.52 12.65 -11.12
N GLU A 229 29.42 13.39 -10.90
CA GLU A 229 28.07 12.89 -11.20
C GLU A 229 27.86 12.66 -12.69
N THR A 230 28.53 13.45 -13.56
CA THR A 230 28.39 13.32 -15.01
C THR A 230 28.89 11.96 -15.48
N ALA A 231 30.05 11.51 -14.99
CA ALA A 231 30.59 10.19 -15.29
C ALA A 231 29.70 9.05 -14.76
N ALA A 232 29.13 9.20 -13.55
CA ALA A 232 28.22 8.21 -12.97
C ALA A 232 26.94 8.04 -13.81
N LEU A 233 26.32 9.16 -14.19
CA LEU A 233 25.10 9.15 -15.01
C LEU A 233 25.37 8.63 -16.43
N ALA A 234 26.53 8.96 -17.01
CA ALA A 234 26.96 8.41 -18.30
C ALA A 234 27.08 6.87 -18.25
N ALA A 235 27.63 6.29 -17.17
CA ALA A 235 27.70 4.84 -17.00
C ALA A 235 26.30 4.19 -16.93
N GLY A 236 25.35 4.83 -16.25
CA GLY A 236 23.95 4.40 -16.25
C GLY A 236 23.32 4.39 -17.64
N LEU A 237 23.62 5.41 -18.46
CA LEU A 237 23.18 5.47 -19.86
C LEU A 237 23.83 4.38 -20.72
N GLU A 238 25.11 4.05 -20.49
CA GLU A 238 25.78 2.96 -21.20
C GLU A 238 25.16 1.59 -20.91
N LEU A 239 24.74 1.33 -19.66
CA LEU A 239 23.99 0.11 -19.34
C LEU A 239 22.70 0.00 -20.18
N PHE A 240 21.97 1.11 -20.29
CA PHE A 240 20.75 1.17 -21.09
C PHE A 240 21.04 0.98 -22.59
N ARG A 241 22.09 1.63 -23.13
CA ARG A 241 22.54 1.47 -24.53
C ARG A 241 22.95 0.03 -24.84
N ALA A 242 23.60 -0.64 -23.88
CA ALA A 242 23.97 -2.05 -23.96
C ALA A 242 22.77 -3.00 -23.77
N ARG A 243 21.55 -2.49 -23.55
CA ARG A 243 20.33 -3.27 -23.28
C ARG A 243 20.44 -4.14 -22.03
N VAL A 244 21.26 -3.70 -21.07
CA VAL A 244 21.36 -4.29 -19.74
C VAL A 244 20.35 -3.56 -18.85
N GLN A 245 19.42 -4.33 -18.26
CA GLN A 245 18.42 -3.80 -17.34
C GLN A 245 18.67 -4.35 -15.93
N PRO A 246 19.44 -3.62 -15.09
CA PRO A 246 19.62 -3.98 -13.69
C PRO A 246 18.28 -4.07 -12.97
N ALA A 247 18.18 -4.97 -12.00
CA ALA A 247 16.99 -5.03 -11.16
C ALA A 247 16.85 -3.76 -10.30
N ILE A 248 17.98 -3.18 -9.88
CA ILE A 248 18.10 -1.94 -9.12
C ILE A 248 19.28 -1.17 -9.72
N CYS A 249 19.10 0.14 -9.96
CA CYS A 249 20.15 1.03 -10.44
C CYS A 249 19.98 2.38 -9.75
N GLU A 250 20.69 2.57 -8.63
CA GLU A 250 20.59 3.77 -7.79
C GLU A 250 21.85 4.60 -7.90
N PHE A 251 21.68 5.92 -7.83
CA PHE A 251 22.76 6.89 -7.74
C PHE A 251 22.82 7.44 -6.31
N LEU A 252 24.03 7.60 -5.79
CA LEU A 252 24.31 8.21 -4.50
C LEU A 252 25.31 9.34 -4.73
N ASP A 253 24.92 10.57 -4.42
CA ASP A 253 25.87 11.69 -4.42
C ASP A 253 26.79 11.63 -3.20
N ARG A 254 27.81 12.49 -3.21
CA ARG A 254 28.81 12.56 -2.14
C ARG A 254 28.17 12.87 -0.79
N ASP A 255 27.21 13.79 -0.76
CA ASP A 255 26.57 14.22 0.48
C ASP A 255 25.72 13.10 1.08
N SER A 256 25.01 12.34 0.26
CA SER A 256 24.23 11.17 0.66
C SER A 256 25.11 10.06 1.22
N VAL A 257 26.26 9.81 0.57
CA VAL A 257 27.27 8.87 1.08
C VAL A 257 27.79 9.33 2.43
N HIS A 258 28.24 10.58 2.57
CA HIS A 258 28.72 11.12 3.85
C HIS A 258 27.67 11.08 4.95
N CYS A 259 26.40 11.38 4.64
CA CYS A 259 25.30 11.25 5.59
C CYS A 259 25.14 9.80 6.06
N ALA A 260 25.18 8.83 5.13
CA ALA A 260 25.07 7.41 5.45
C ALA A 260 26.26 6.91 6.30
N GLU A 261 27.48 7.30 5.96
CA GLU A 261 28.68 6.95 6.72
C GLU A 261 28.65 7.54 8.13
N SER A 262 28.26 8.80 8.25
CA SER A 262 28.13 9.50 9.55
C SER A 262 27.07 8.86 10.44
N ALA A 263 25.93 8.47 9.85
CA ALA A 263 24.83 7.84 10.60
C ALA A 263 25.14 6.40 11.02
N THR A 264 25.96 5.67 10.26
CA THR A 264 26.26 4.25 10.50
C THR A 264 27.61 4.00 11.15
N GLY A 265 28.52 4.98 11.13
CA GLY A 265 29.90 4.84 11.56
C GLY A 265 30.72 3.88 10.69
N ARG A 266 30.29 3.62 9.44
CA ARG A 266 30.91 2.66 8.52
C ARG A 266 31.11 3.30 7.16
N PRO A 267 32.26 3.05 6.49
CA PRO A 267 32.42 3.46 5.10
C PRO A 267 31.41 2.72 4.22
N VAL A 268 30.90 3.42 3.19
CA VAL A 268 29.95 2.90 2.21
C VAL A 268 30.67 2.45 0.94
#